data_AF-A0A0B1TFK6-F1
#
_entry.id   AF-A0A0B1TFK6-F1
#
_cell.length_a   1.000
_cell.length_b   1.000
_cell.length_c   1.000
_cell.angle_alpha   90.00
_cell.angle_beta   90.00
_cell.angle_gamma   90.00
#
_symmetry.space_group_name_H-M   'P 1'
#
loop_
_entity.id
_entity.type
_entity.pdbx_description
1 polymer ?
#
loop_
_entity_poly.entity_id
_entity_poly.type
_entity_poly.pdbx_seq_one_letter_code
_entity_poly.pdbx_strand_id
1 'polypeptide(L)'
;MSHGAPVCSSKIRLGASCAGYSRGENPCYNGACQGGRCVAAGPVVSTMAPVPAVTAAPVVIAPQETCFNENQCCATWAARGECTRNTGYMTEWCKASCGHCHPQYRLADGSYCSLFIF
;
A
#
# COMPACT_ATOMS: atom_id res chain seq x y z
N MET A 1 5.82 7.63 -26.42
CA MET A 1 6.43 6.68 -25.48
C MET A 1 6.11 5.23 -25.90
N SER A 2 6.69 4.73 -26.99
CA SER A 2 6.60 3.30 -27.35
C SER A 2 7.93 2.74 -27.91
N HIS A 3 9.00 3.55 -27.94
CA HIS A 3 10.30 3.18 -28.51
C HIS A 3 11.46 3.58 -27.58
N GLY A 4 11.43 3.03 -26.36
CA GLY A 4 12.51 3.13 -25.38
C GLY A 4 12.58 1.85 -24.54
N ALA A 5 13.59 1.73 -23.68
CA ALA A 5 13.73 0.63 -22.73
C ALA A 5 12.41 0.40 -21.95
N PRO A 6 12.10 -0.85 -21.53
CA PRO A 6 10.90 -1.12 -20.75
C PRO A 6 10.88 -0.25 -19.49
N VAL A 7 9.90 0.64 -19.41
CA VAL A 7 9.67 1.54 -18.28
C VAL A 7 8.31 1.23 -17.68
N CYS A 8 8.24 1.21 -16.35
CA CYS A 8 6.96 1.16 -15.66
C CYS A 8 6.18 2.44 -16.01
N SER A 9 4.97 2.30 -16.54
CA SER A 9 4.10 3.44 -16.86
C SER A 9 2.72 3.25 -16.26
N SER A 10 2.20 4.31 -15.65
CA SER A 10 0.85 4.33 -15.07
C SER A 10 -0.22 4.20 -16.16
N LYS A 11 -1.30 3.46 -15.88
CA LYS A 11 -2.44 3.34 -16.80
C LYS A 11 -3.13 4.70 -17.01
N ILE A 12 -3.59 4.93 -18.24
CA ILE A 12 -4.25 6.16 -18.69
C ILE A 12 -5.71 6.16 -18.26
N ARG A 13 -6.18 7.25 -17.67
CA ARG A 13 -7.57 7.44 -17.26
C ARG A 13 -8.53 7.45 -18.46
N LEU A 14 -9.79 7.09 -18.22
CA LEU A 14 -10.86 7.22 -19.22
C LEU A 14 -10.98 8.67 -19.71
N GLY A 15 -11.17 8.86 -21.02
CA GLY A 15 -11.24 10.15 -21.72
C GLY A 15 -9.89 10.77 -22.09
N ALA A 16 -8.77 10.28 -21.54
CA ALA A 16 -7.43 10.77 -21.87
C ALA A 16 -6.88 10.11 -23.16
N SER A 17 -5.89 10.78 -23.75
CA SER A 17 -5.33 10.39 -25.05
C SER A 17 -4.50 9.11 -24.94
N CYS A 18 -4.79 8.15 -25.79
CA CYS A 18 -4.03 6.92 -25.99
C CYS A 18 -3.43 6.82 -27.40
N ALA A 19 -3.45 7.91 -28.19
CA ALA A 19 -2.98 7.93 -29.58
C ALA A 19 -1.49 7.56 -29.77
N GLY A 20 -0.68 7.66 -28.72
CA GLY A 20 0.74 7.27 -28.75
C GLY A 20 1.01 5.77 -28.66
N TYR A 21 -0.02 4.93 -28.51
CA TYR A 21 0.08 3.47 -28.32
C TYR A 21 -0.56 2.76 -29.52
N SER A 22 0.26 2.42 -30.52
CA SER A 22 -0.19 1.92 -31.82
C SER A 22 0.13 0.44 -32.10
N ARG A 23 0.83 -0.26 -31.18
CA ARG A 23 1.24 -1.68 -31.34
C ARG A 23 0.29 -2.69 -30.67
N GLY A 24 -0.98 -2.33 -30.46
CA GLY A 24 -1.98 -3.21 -29.84
C GLY A 24 -1.91 -3.29 -28.30
N GLU A 25 -1.11 -2.44 -27.68
CA GLU A 25 -1.04 -2.29 -26.22
C GLU A 25 -2.33 -1.61 -25.71
N ASN A 26 -2.85 -2.04 -24.56
CA ASN A 26 -3.98 -1.38 -23.91
C ASN A 26 -3.52 -0.53 -22.70
N PRO A 27 -3.13 0.74 -22.92
CA PRO A 27 -2.67 1.61 -21.85
C PRO A 27 -3.82 2.11 -20.96
N CYS A 28 -5.07 1.89 -21.34
CA CYS A 28 -6.24 2.41 -20.65
C CYS A 28 -6.56 1.64 -19.36
N TYR A 29 -6.91 2.37 -18.30
CA TYR A 29 -7.43 1.79 -17.06
C TYR A 29 -8.92 1.48 -17.22
N ASN A 30 -9.31 0.20 -17.08
CA ASN A 30 -10.69 -0.29 -17.25
C ASN A 30 -11.38 0.15 -18.55
N GLY A 31 -10.62 0.18 -19.66
CA GLY A 31 -11.11 0.63 -20.95
C GLY A 31 -10.28 0.12 -22.11
N ALA A 32 -10.63 0.53 -23.32
CA ALA A 32 -9.89 0.28 -24.55
C ALA A 32 -9.52 1.61 -25.23
N CYS A 33 -8.42 1.63 -25.96
CA CYS A 33 -8.07 2.77 -26.81
C CYS A 33 -8.93 2.74 -28.07
N GLN A 34 -9.93 3.62 -28.17
CA GLN A 34 -10.77 3.77 -29.37
C GLN A 34 -10.70 5.21 -29.86
N GLY A 35 -10.34 5.42 -31.14
CA GLY A 35 -10.23 6.76 -31.71
C GLY A 35 -9.18 7.66 -31.04
N GLY A 36 -8.10 7.07 -30.51
CA GLY A 36 -7.03 7.81 -29.82
C GLY A 36 -7.41 8.29 -28.42
N ARG A 37 -8.55 7.85 -27.86
CA ARG A 37 -8.95 8.10 -26.48
C ARG A 37 -9.28 6.81 -25.74
N CYS A 38 -9.01 6.80 -24.45
CA CYS A 38 -9.43 5.72 -23.57
C CYS A 38 -10.95 5.78 -23.36
N VAL A 39 -11.66 4.75 -23.79
CA VAL A 39 -13.11 4.61 -23.58
C VAL A 39 -13.40 3.37 -22.75
N ALA A 40 -14.51 3.33 -22.02
CA ALA A 40 -14.90 2.16 -21.25
C ALA A 40 -15.18 0.98 -22.20
N ALA A 41 -14.63 -0.19 -21.92
CA ALA A 41 -14.86 -1.38 -22.73
C ALA A 41 -16.19 -2.02 -22.28
N GLY A 42 -17.25 -1.76 -23.05
CA GLY A 42 -18.56 -2.40 -22.90
C GLY A 42 -19.66 -1.50 -22.31
N PRO A 43 -20.94 -1.90 -22.46
CA PRO A 43 -22.02 -1.19 -21.81
C PRO A 43 -21.81 -1.39 -20.32
N VAL A 44 -21.53 -0.31 -19.61
CA VAL A 44 -21.94 -0.24 -18.22
C VAL A 44 -23.46 -0.34 -18.26
N VAL A 45 -24.00 -1.56 -18.26
CA VAL A 45 -25.27 -1.79 -17.59
C VAL A 45 -24.95 -1.47 -16.14
N SER A 46 -25.00 -0.18 -15.82
CA SER A 46 -25.28 0.29 -14.47
C SER A 46 -26.67 -0.23 -14.15
N THR A 47 -26.74 -1.53 -13.88
CA THR A 47 -27.56 -1.97 -12.78
C THR A 47 -26.96 -1.22 -11.61
N MET A 48 -27.53 -0.06 -11.29
CA MET A 48 -27.45 0.43 -9.93
C MET A 48 -28.15 -0.65 -9.13
N ALA A 49 -27.40 -1.71 -8.76
CA ALA A 49 -27.78 -2.51 -7.62
C ALA A 49 -28.10 -1.49 -6.53
N PRO A 50 -29.27 -1.57 -5.87
CA PRO A 50 -29.57 -0.67 -4.78
C PRO A 50 -28.38 -0.76 -3.84
N VAL A 51 -27.63 0.34 -3.77
CA VAL A 51 -26.51 0.45 -2.84
C VAL A 51 -27.12 0.07 -1.51
N PRO A 52 -26.62 -0.96 -0.79
CA PRO A 52 -27.09 -1.20 0.55
C PRO A 52 -26.94 0.14 1.24
N ALA A 53 -28.05 0.69 1.73
CA ALA A 53 -28.06 1.98 2.40
C ALA A 53 -27.02 1.88 3.50
N VAL A 54 -25.84 2.46 3.25
CA VAL A 54 -24.78 2.58 4.23
C VAL A 54 -25.34 3.55 5.24
N THR A 55 -26.05 2.97 6.21
CA THR A 55 -26.35 3.61 7.47
C THR A 55 -24.99 4.09 7.94
N ALA A 56 -24.83 5.40 8.04
CA ALA A 56 -23.61 5.99 8.57
C ALA A 56 -23.44 5.44 9.99
N ALA A 57 -22.69 4.35 10.10
CA ALA A 57 -22.17 3.92 11.38
C ALA A 57 -21.41 5.13 11.92
N PRO A 58 -21.56 5.48 13.21
CA PRO A 58 -20.73 6.50 13.79
C PRO A 58 -19.29 6.13 13.47
N VAL A 59 -18.57 7.04 12.83
CA VAL A 59 -17.12 6.94 12.66
C VAL A 59 -16.56 6.96 14.08
N VAL A 60 -16.42 5.78 14.67
CA VAL A 60 -15.71 5.61 15.93
C VAL A 60 -14.30 6.02 15.59
N ILE A 61 -13.91 7.22 16.03
CA ILE A 61 -12.53 7.66 16.01
C ILE A 61 -11.81 6.66 16.90
N ALA A 62 -11.26 5.61 16.29
CA ALA A 62 -10.45 4.65 16.99
C ALA A 62 -9.35 5.46 17.70
N PRO A 63 -9.07 5.19 18.99
CA PRO A 63 -7.94 5.81 19.65
C PRO A 63 -6.72 5.56 18.76
N GLN A 64 -5.95 6.62 18.47
CA GLN A 64 -4.74 6.48 17.68
C GLN A 64 -3.88 5.40 18.33
N GLU A 65 -3.60 4.32 17.59
CA GLU A 65 -2.66 3.28 18.00
C GLU A 65 -1.29 3.94 18.17
N THR A 66 -0.92 4.29 19.40
CA THR A 66 0.38 4.90 19.72
C THR A 66 1.47 3.85 19.92
N CYS A 67 1.10 2.58 19.90
CA CYS A 67 2.00 1.48 20.09
C CYS A 67 2.40 0.87 18.76
N PHE A 68 3.56 1.27 18.23
CA PHE A 68 4.13 0.63 17.07
C PHE A 68 5.65 0.57 17.15
N ASN A 69 6.26 -0.10 16.17
CA ASN A 69 7.69 -0.04 15.95
C ASN A 69 7.94 0.88 14.78
N GLU A 70 8.87 1.80 14.97
CA GLU A 70 9.27 2.79 13.99
C GLU A 70 10.31 2.22 13.03
N ASN A 71 11.00 1.13 13.42
CA ASN A 71 11.92 0.39 12.55
C ASN A 71 11.42 -1.03 12.22
N GLN A 72 11.58 -1.42 10.96
CA GLN A 72 11.31 -2.78 10.47
C GLN A 72 12.14 -3.88 11.16
N CYS A 73 13.24 -3.49 11.80
CA CYS A 73 14.22 -4.37 12.42
C CYS A 73 14.02 -4.59 13.92
N CYS A 74 13.04 -3.91 14.52
CA CYS A 74 12.82 -3.94 15.96
C CYS A 74 12.61 -5.37 16.50
N ALA A 75 11.91 -6.24 15.77
CA ALA A 75 11.72 -7.63 16.18
C ALA A 75 13.05 -8.41 16.24
N THR A 76 13.91 -8.25 15.23
CA THR A 76 15.23 -8.91 15.17
C THR A 76 16.16 -8.38 16.27
N TRP A 77 16.18 -7.07 16.49
CA TRP A 77 17.00 -6.47 17.53
C TRP A 77 16.49 -6.82 18.94
N ALA A 78 15.16 -6.83 19.16
CA ALA A 78 14.57 -7.28 20.41
C ALA A 78 14.93 -8.74 20.71
N ALA A 79 14.87 -9.63 19.70
CA ALA A 79 15.32 -11.01 19.82
C ALA A 79 16.82 -11.14 20.13
N ARG A 80 17.65 -10.17 19.72
CA ARG A 80 19.08 -10.08 20.05
C ARG A 80 19.38 -9.46 21.43
N GLY A 81 18.35 -9.07 22.18
CA GLY A 81 18.49 -8.47 23.50
C GLY A 81 18.80 -6.97 23.48
N GLU A 82 18.63 -6.28 22.36
CA GLU A 82 18.87 -4.83 22.28
C GLU A 82 17.93 -4.00 23.16
N CYS A 83 16.79 -4.56 23.60
CA CYS A 83 15.92 -3.90 24.58
C CYS A 83 16.64 -3.57 25.89
N THR A 84 17.64 -4.38 26.29
CA THR A 84 18.48 -4.13 27.47
C THR A 84 19.83 -3.50 27.12
N ARG A 85 20.41 -3.85 25.97
CA ARG A 85 21.73 -3.31 25.56
C ARG A 85 21.65 -1.88 25.02
N ASN A 86 20.54 -1.53 24.37
CA ASN A 86 20.29 -0.25 23.73
C ASN A 86 18.88 0.28 24.05
N THR A 87 18.59 0.37 25.35
CA THR A 87 17.26 0.72 25.87
C THR A 87 16.77 2.08 25.38
N GLY A 88 17.65 3.09 25.23
CA GLY A 88 17.26 4.42 24.75
C GLY A 88 16.65 4.37 23.35
N TYR A 89 17.36 3.76 22.40
CA TYR A 89 16.87 3.58 21.04
C TYR A 89 15.63 2.69 21.00
N MET A 90 15.65 1.59 21.76
CA MET A 90 14.55 0.64 21.75
C MET A 90 13.25 1.17 22.34
N THR A 91 13.34 2.02 23.37
CA THR A 91 12.17 2.66 23.99
C THR A 91 11.61 3.77 23.10
N GLU A 92 12.44 4.41 22.27
CA GLU A 92 11.97 5.46 21.37
C GLU A 92 11.41 4.91 20.05
N TRP A 93 12.04 3.87 19.49
CA TRP A 93 11.80 3.40 18.13
C TRP A 93 11.24 1.98 18.01
N CYS A 94 11.21 1.21 19.11
CA CYS A 94 10.86 -0.21 19.10
C CYS A 94 9.99 -0.60 20.30
N LYS A 95 9.12 0.32 20.73
CA LYS A 95 8.29 0.19 21.94
C LYS A 95 7.49 -1.10 21.96
N ALA A 96 6.88 -1.43 20.82
CA ALA A 96 6.03 -2.59 20.68
C ALA A 96 6.83 -3.91 20.72
N SER A 97 8.03 -3.97 20.12
CA SER A 97 8.87 -5.18 20.15
C SER A 97 9.50 -5.45 21.52
N CYS A 98 9.82 -4.39 22.27
CA CYS A 98 10.37 -4.52 23.61
C CYS A 98 9.30 -4.61 24.71
N GLY A 99 8.01 -4.63 24.34
CA GLY A 99 6.90 -4.79 25.28
C GLY A 99 6.63 -3.56 26.15
N HIS A 100 7.09 -2.37 25.74
CA HIS A 100 6.75 -1.11 26.42
C HIS A 100 5.30 -0.68 26.18
N CYS A 101 4.64 -1.28 25.20
CA CYS A 101 3.23 -1.10 24.91
C CYS A 101 2.64 -2.34 24.23
N HIS A 102 1.31 -2.44 24.19
CA HIS A 102 0.59 -3.54 23.55
C HIS A 102 -0.22 -3.02 22.34
N PRO A 103 0.18 -3.33 21.10
CA PRO A 103 -0.61 -2.98 19.93
C PRO A 103 -1.81 -3.91 19.79
N GLN A 104 -2.88 -3.44 19.14
CA GLN A 104 -4.05 -4.27 18.83
C GLN A 104 -3.87 -5.06 17.54
N TYR A 105 -2.77 -4.81 16.80
CA TYR A 105 -2.38 -5.58 15.62
C TYR A 105 -1.33 -6.65 15.95
N ARG A 106 -1.30 -7.73 15.17
CA ARG A 106 -0.24 -8.74 15.29
C ARG A 106 1.07 -8.11 14.79
N LEU A 107 2.08 -7.96 15.67
CA LEU A 107 3.45 -7.67 15.24
C LEU A 107 3.96 -8.86 14.43
N ALA A 108 3.71 -8.83 13.13
CA ALA A 108 4.41 -9.70 12.21
C ALA A 108 5.78 -9.06 11.93
N ASP A 109 6.78 -9.93 11.84
CA ASP A 109 7.98 -9.79 11.02
C ASP A 109 9.29 -9.44 11.72
N GLY A 110 10.26 -10.33 11.53
CA GLY A 110 11.70 -10.10 11.73
C GLY A 110 12.58 -10.84 10.70
N SER A 111 12.00 -11.40 9.63
CA SER A 111 12.70 -12.37 8.77
C SER A 111 13.63 -11.75 7.72
N TYR A 112 13.55 -10.43 7.47
CA TYR A 112 14.35 -9.75 6.44
C TYR A 112 15.43 -8.83 6.99
N CYS A 113 15.46 -8.56 8.30
CA CYS A 113 16.50 -7.71 8.90
C CYS A 113 17.83 -8.47 9.17
N SER A 114 17.94 -9.72 8.70
CA SER A 114 19.20 -10.48 8.73
C SER A 114 20.18 -10.14 7.59
N LEU A 115 19.78 -9.28 6.63
CA LEU A 115 20.58 -8.99 5.42
C LEU A 115 21.19 -7.59 5.34
N PHE A 116 20.93 -6.70 6.30
CA PHE A 116 21.51 -5.35 6.37
C PHE A 116 22.23 -5.12 7.70
N ILE A 117 23.27 -5.91 7.93
CA ILE A 117 24.30 -5.59 8.92
C ILE A 117 25.60 -5.36 8.15
N PHE A 118 25.70 -4.20 7.51
CA PHE A 118 26.90 -3.38 7.32
C PHE A 118 26.45 -1.96 6.97
#